data_AF-A0A917SRW4-F1
#
_entry.id   AF-A0A917SRW4-F1
#
_cell.length_a   1.000
_cell.length_b   1.000
_cell.length_c   1.000
_cell.angle_alpha   90.00
_cell.angle_beta   90.00
_cell.angle_gamma   90.00
#
_symmetry.space_group_name_H-M   'P 1'
#
loop_
_entity.id
_entity.type
_entity.pdbx_description
1 polymer ?
#
loop_
_entity_poly.entity_id
_entity_poly.type
_entity_poly.pdbx_seq_one_letter_code
_entity_poly.pdbx_strand_id
1 'polypeptide(L)'
;MTDGRPTGGAARPAGEAVRFAGRVARTLARTVAGVTLDVGNGAARVGEAVRDSVTGRTPAPGTLRVEVVILSDEHGVALCTPDAVRPSLELADRVFAEQAGIRVRTTGIRVVDVPAPREALDPRADRALLLDDLLGRTAFYTRHAPNRLDLVGTPLTVVVVRDIAGRTTGCSLGTSADWVITQAALFDPGDVHNYDETVLAHELGHALNLPHRRDPGNLMFPASSPPGHVRGTRLERWQAALLQANRHVVPAR
;
A
#
# COMPACT_ATOMS: atom_id res chain seq x y z
N MET A 1 -12.96 59.54 -19.56
CA MET A 1 -13.67 58.45 -18.87
C MET A 1 -12.81 57.21 -19.01
N THR A 2 -11.86 57.06 -18.10
CA THR A 2 -10.77 56.08 -18.13
C THR A 2 -11.15 54.92 -17.22
N ASP A 3 -11.35 53.75 -17.80
CA ASP A 3 -11.69 52.53 -17.07
C ASP A 3 -10.41 51.75 -16.73
N GLY A 4 -10.14 51.62 -15.44
CA GLY A 4 -8.93 51.03 -14.88
C GLY A 4 -9.07 49.53 -14.71
N ARG A 5 -8.28 48.75 -15.46
CA ARG A 5 -8.12 47.31 -15.21
C ARG A 5 -7.17 47.08 -14.02
N PRO A 6 -7.55 46.24 -13.03
CA PRO A 6 -6.67 45.93 -11.91
C PRO A 6 -5.55 44.98 -12.35
N THR A 7 -4.33 45.34 -11.95
CA THR A 7 -3.10 44.56 -12.10
C THR A 7 -3.17 43.29 -11.25
N GLY A 8 -3.07 42.13 -11.92
CA GLY A 8 -2.95 40.83 -11.27
C GLY A 8 -1.72 40.76 -10.37
N GLY A 9 -1.95 40.57 -9.07
CA GLY A 9 -0.90 40.39 -8.07
C GLY A 9 -0.21 39.05 -8.23
N ALA A 10 1.01 39.06 -8.77
CA ALA A 10 1.93 37.94 -8.75
C ALA A 10 2.51 37.77 -7.32
N ALA A 11 1.92 36.87 -6.55
CA ALA A 11 2.42 36.42 -5.24
C ALA A 11 1.96 34.95 -5.06
N ARG A 12 2.78 33.92 -4.76
CA ARG A 12 4.17 33.84 -4.26
C ARG A 12 4.83 32.47 -4.59
N PRO A 13 5.92 32.41 -5.36
CA PRO A 13 6.70 31.17 -5.56
C PRO A 13 7.40 30.68 -4.28
N ALA A 14 7.70 31.57 -3.32
CA ALA A 14 8.37 31.22 -2.08
C ALA A 14 7.55 30.29 -1.17
N GLY A 15 6.22 30.42 -1.16
CA GLY A 15 5.35 29.59 -0.32
C GLY A 15 5.22 28.14 -0.81
N GLU A 16 5.39 27.90 -2.11
CA GLU A 16 5.38 26.54 -2.67
C GLU A 16 6.69 25.81 -2.42
N ALA A 17 7.83 26.49 -2.55
CA ALA A 17 9.14 25.92 -2.27
C ALA A 17 9.26 25.46 -0.80
N VAL A 18 8.79 26.26 0.16
CA VAL A 18 8.78 25.89 1.59
C VAL A 18 7.87 24.70 1.85
N ARG A 19 6.67 24.66 1.25
CA ARG A 19 5.73 23.53 1.39
C ARG A 19 6.30 22.23 0.80
N PHE A 20 6.97 22.32 -0.35
CA PHE A 20 7.64 21.20 -0.99
C PHE A 20 8.80 20.67 -0.13
N ALA A 21 9.70 21.55 0.32
CA ALA A 21 10.81 21.18 1.21
C ALA A 21 10.31 20.50 2.50
N GLY A 22 9.25 21.05 3.10
CA GLY A 22 8.60 20.44 4.27
C GLY A 22 7.95 19.08 4.01
N ARG A 23 7.54 18.77 2.78
CA ARG A 23 7.05 17.43 2.39
C ARG A 23 8.21 16.46 2.17
N VAL A 24 9.25 16.87 1.45
CA VAL A 24 10.48 16.08 1.28
C VAL A 24 11.06 15.68 2.64
N ALA A 25 11.21 16.63 3.56
CA ALA A 25 11.71 16.36 4.90
C ALA A 25 10.83 15.35 5.66
N ARG A 26 9.50 15.45 5.54
CA ARG A 26 8.57 14.49 6.16
C ARG A 26 8.65 13.10 5.54
N THR A 27 8.72 12.98 4.22
CA THR A 27 8.86 11.69 3.53
C THR A 27 10.17 11.01 3.94
N LEU A 28 11.29 11.75 3.95
CA LEU A 28 12.58 11.24 4.43
C LEU A 28 12.52 10.79 5.89
N ALA A 29 11.95 11.61 6.77
CA ALA A 29 11.79 11.29 8.19
C ALA A 29 10.96 10.00 8.39
N ARG A 30 9.86 9.84 7.63
CA ARG A 30 9.04 8.61 7.66
C ARG A 30 9.81 7.40 7.18
N THR A 31 10.55 7.51 6.07
CA THR A 31 11.40 6.41 5.57
C THR A 31 12.43 6.00 6.61
N VAL A 32 13.15 6.95 7.22
CA VAL A 32 14.18 6.66 8.22
C VAL A 32 13.56 6.04 9.48
N ALA A 33 12.46 6.59 9.99
CA ALA A 33 11.74 6.03 11.12
C ALA A 33 11.26 4.61 10.81
N GLY A 34 10.71 4.40 9.62
CA GLY A 34 10.24 3.12 9.13
C GLY A 34 11.33 2.05 9.12
N VAL A 35 12.48 2.35 8.50
CA VAL A 35 13.65 1.44 8.48
C VAL A 35 14.15 1.16 9.90
N THR A 36 14.20 2.17 10.77
CA THR A 36 14.64 2.00 12.16
C THR A 36 13.71 1.05 12.92
N LEU A 37 12.39 1.19 12.73
CA LEU A 37 11.38 0.32 13.33
C LEU A 37 11.44 -1.11 12.77
N ASP A 38 11.67 -1.26 11.47
CA ASP A 38 11.84 -2.58 10.84
C ASP A 38 13.06 -3.31 11.41
N VAL A 39 14.19 -2.60 11.61
CA VAL A 39 15.39 -3.16 12.25
C VAL A 39 15.11 -3.54 13.71
N GLY A 40 14.45 -2.67 14.46
CA GLY A 40 14.11 -2.93 15.86
C GLY A 40 13.18 -4.13 16.02
N ASN A 41 12.15 -4.23 15.19
CA ASN A 41 11.22 -5.35 15.18
C ASN A 41 11.90 -6.65 14.72
N GLY A 42 12.80 -6.59 13.73
CA GLY A 42 13.64 -7.71 13.33
C GLY A 42 14.50 -8.25 14.48
N ALA A 43 15.16 -7.37 15.24
CA ALA A 43 15.93 -7.78 16.41
C ALA A 43 15.06 -8.44 17.50
N ALA A 44 13.86 -7.90 17.75
CA ALA A 44 12.89 -8.50 18.67
C ALA A 44 12.48 -9.92 18.21
N ARG A 45 12.21 -10.12 16.92
CA ARG A 45 11.85 -11.44 16.36
C ARG A 45 12.97 -12.47 16.47
N VAL A 46 14.22 -12.05 16.27
CA VAL A 46 15.36 -12.94 16.51
C VAL A 46 15.40 -13.38 17.97
N GLY A 47 15.18 -12.45 18.91
CA GLY A 47 15.07 -12.78 20.34
C GLY A 47 13.94 -13.74 20.67
N GLU A 48 12.75 -13.53 20.09
CA GLU A 48 11.60 -14.44 20.24
C GLU A 48 11.89 -15.83 19.68
N ALA A 49 12.48 -15.92 18.48
CA ALA A 49 12.82 -17.20 17.87
C ALA A 49 13.85 -18.00 18.70
N VAL A 50 14.84 -17.33 19.29
CA VAL A 50 15.80 -17.95 20.22
C VAL A 50 15.08 -18.45 21.46
N ARG A 51 14.21 -17.65 22.07
CA ARG A 51 13.42 -18.04 23.25
C ARG A 51 12.51 -19.23 22.94
N ASP A 52 11.82 -19.21 21.81
CA ASP A 52 10.89 -20.26 21.41
C ASP A 52 11.64 -21.58 21.14
N SER A 53 12.83 -21.50 20.52
CA SER A 53 13.71 -22.65 20.36
C SER A 53 14.20 -23.24 21.69
N VAL A 54 14.50 -22.40 22.70
CA VAL A 54 14.92 -22.84 24.03
C VAL A 54 13.74 -23.43 24.82
N THR A 55 12.53 -22.89 24.64
CA THR A 55 11.33 -23.29 25.41
C THR A 55 10.50 -24.37 24.72
N GLY A 56 10.85 -24.79 23.50
CA GLY A 56 10.09 -25.76 22.71
C GLY A 56 8.73 -25.25 22.25
N ARG A 57 8.50 -23.93 22.27
CA ARG A 57 7.26 -23.32 21.83
C ARG A 57 7.24 -23.20 20.31
N THR A 58 6.09 -23.51 19.72
CA THR A 58 5.85 -23.20 18.30
C THR A 58 5.49 -21.72 18.18
N PRO A 59 6.19 -20.93 17.35
CA PRO A 59 5.87 -19.52 17.18
C PRO A 59 4.46 -19.38 16.60
N ALA A 60 3.62 -18.59 17.26
CA ALA A 60 2.30 -18.27 16.76
C ALA A 60 2.38 -17.25 15.61
N PRO A 61 1.44 -17.27 14.66
CA PRO A 61 1.56 -16.48 13.44
C PRO A 61 1.44 -14.97 13.73
N GLY A 62 2.31 -14.18 13.09
CA GLY A 62 2.25 -12.72 13.14
C GLY A 62 0.94 -12.20 12.56
N THR A 63 0.58 -10.95 12.85
CA THR A 63 -0.63 -10.31 12.32
C THR A 63 -0.28 -9.05 11.54
N LEU A 64 -0.70 -9.02 10.28
CA LEU A 64 -0.75 -7.82 9.45
C LEU A 64 -2.17 -7.28 9.44
N ARG A 65 -2.35 -6.04 9.89
CA ARG A 65 -3.65 -5.36 9.83
C ARG A 65 -3.79 -4.64 8.50
N VAL A 66 -4.93 -4.77 7.84
CA VAL A 66 -5.23 -4.10 6.57
C VAL A 66 -6.55 -3.34 6.67
N GLU A 67 -6.61 -2.15 6.11
CA GLU A 67 -7.84 -1.38 5.92
C GLU A 67 -8.03 -1.11 4.45
N VAL A 68 -9.25 -1.26 3.92
CA VAL A 68 -9.55 -0.99 2.52
C VAL A 68 -10.39 0.27 2.41
N VAL A 69 -9.97 1.18 1.53
CA VAL A 69 -10.66 2.42 1.19
C VAL A 69 -10.97 2.38 -0.30
N ILE A 70 -12.26 2.28 -0.63
CA ILE A 70 -12.76 2.28 -2.00
C ILE A 70 -13.15 3.71 -2.36
N LEU A 71 -12.51 4.29 -3.38
CA LEU A 71 -12.88 5.63 -3.83
C LEU A 71 -14.21 5.59 -4.60
N SER A 72 -14.88 6.74 -4.63
CA SER A 72 -16.00 6.99 -5.54
C SER A 72 -15.54 7.86 -6.70
N ASP A 73 -16.10 7.63 -7.88
CA ASP A 73 -15.84 8.41 -9.09
C ASP A 73 -16.33 9.86 -8.96
N GLU A 74 -16.19 10.63 -10.04
CA GLU A 74 -16.60 12.04 -10.09
C GLU A 74 -18.11 12.25 -9.90
N HIS A 75 -18.92 11.20 -10.05
CA HIS A 75 -20.37 11.21 -9.85
C HIS A 75 -20.78 10.67 -8.46
N GLY A 76 -19.82 10.30 -7.61
CA GLY A 76 -20.08 9.71 -6.30
C GLY A 76 -20.46 8.23 -6.36
N VAL A 77 -20.18 7.55 -7.47
CA VAL A 77 -20.40 6.11 -7.61
C VAL A 77 -19.17 5.36 -7.15
N ALA A 78 -19.33 4.43 -6.22
CA ALA A 78 -18.24 3.59 -5.73
C ALA A 78 -17.60 2.79 -6.88
N LEU A 79 -16.27 2.75 -6.92
CA LEU A 79 -15.53 2.06 -8.00
C LEU A 79 -15.73 0.54 -8.00
N CYS A 80 -15.96 -0.05 -6.84
CA CYS A 80 -16.36 -1.45 -6.69
C CYS A 80 -17.16 -1.63 -5.39
N THR A 81 -17.76 -2.80 -5.20
CA THR A 81 -18.44 -3.13 -3.94
C THR A 81 -17.41 -3.60 -2.90
N PRO A 82 -17.68 -3.41 -1.60
CA PRO A 82 -16.84 -3.98 -0.54
C PRO A 82 -16.62 -5.49 -0.66
N ASP A 83 -17.62 -6.23 -1.15
CA ASP A 83 -17.54 -7.68 -1.29
C ASP A 83 -16.63 -8.12 -2.45
N ALA A 84 -16.50 -7.29 -3.50
CA ALA A 84 -15.62 -7.56 -4.64
C ALA A 84 -14.14 -7.69 -4.24
N VAL A 85 -13.71 -7.00 -3.16
CA VAL A 85 -12.31 -7.02 -2.70
C VAL A 85 -11.98 -8.26 -1.84
N ARG A 86 -12.99 -8.99 -1.37
CA ARG A 86 -12.79 -10.10 -0.41
C ARG A 86 -11.94 -11.25 -0.96
N PRO A 87 -12.14 -11.76 -2.20
CA PRO A 87 -11.33 -12.86 -2.71
C PRO A 87 -9.83 -12.55 -2.69
N SER A 88 -9.45 -11.31 -3.07
CA SER A 88 -8.04 -10.88 -3.04
C SER A 88 -7.49 -10.77 -1.61
N LEU A 89 -8.29 -10.31 -0.65
CA LEU A 89 -7.90 -10.27 0.77
C LEU A 89 -7.71 -11.68 1.35
N GLU A 90 -8.60 -12.60 0.99
CA GLU A 90 -8.52 -14.01 1.40
C GLU A 90 -7.31 -14.70 0.79
N LEU A 91 -7.01 -14.43 -0.49
CA LEU A 91 -5.78 -14.90 -1.11
C LEU A 91 -4.55 -14.32 -0.42
N ALA A 92 -4.53 -13.01 -0.12
CA ALA A 92 -3.43 -12.40 0.62
C ALA A 92 -3.23 -13.06 2.00
N ASP A 93 -4.29 -13.27 2.79
CA ASP A 93 -4.21 -13.99 4.07
C ASP A 93 -3.63 -15.40 3.90
N ARG A 94 -4.12 -16.16 2.91
CA ARG A 94 -3.63 -17.52 2.63
C ARG A 94 -2.14 -17.51 2.27
N VAL A 95 -1.72 -16.68 1.32
CA VAL A 95 -0.33 -16.61 0.87
C VAL A 95 0.60 -16.21 2.00
N PHE A 96 0.26 -15.18 2.77
CA PHE A 96 1.10 -14.71 3.86
C PHE A 96 1.13 -15.71 5.03
N ALA A 97 0.03 -16.40 5.29
CA ALA A 97 -0.04 -17.41 6.35
C ALA A 97 0.83 -18.62 6.00
N GLU A 98 0.71 -19.13 4.77
CA GLU A 98 1.44 -20.31 4.32
C GLU A 98 2.93 -20.03 4.09
N GLN A 99 3.26 -18.90 3.49
CA GLN A 99 4.63 -18.60 3.06
C GLN A 99 5.47 -17.89 4.12
N ALA A 100 4.82 -17.15 5.02
CA ALA A 100 5.52 -16.34 6.02
C ALA A 100 5.02 -16.53 7.46
N GLY A 101 3.95 -17.29 7.70
CA GLY A 101 3.38 -17.40 9.04
C GLY A 101 2.76 -16.09 9.54
N ILE A 102 2.16 -15.31 8.64
CA ILE A 102 1.52 -14.02 8.95
C ILE A 102 0.04 -14.09 8.55
N ARG A 103 -0.87 -13.76 9.46
CA ARG A 103 -2.29 -13.60 9.16
C ARG A 103 -2.58 -12.18 8.71
N VAL A 104 -3.30 -12.04 7.61
CA VAL A 104 -3.84 -10.76 7.17
C VAL A 104 -5.22 -10.59 7.82
N ARG A 105 -5.41 -9.46 8.50
CA ARG A 105 -6.63 -9.16 9.25
C ARG A 105 -7.21 -7.83 8.79
N THR A 106 -8.33 -7.92 8.10
CA THR A 106 -9.09 -6.76 7.64
C THR A 106 -9.72 -6.07 8.85
N THR A 107 -9.32 -4.82 9.08
CA THR A 107 -9.83 -3.96 10.15
C THR A 107 -11.06 -3.16 9.72
N GLY A 108 -11.25 -3.00 8.41
CA GLY A 108 -12.43 -2.37 7.82
C GLY A 108 -12.33 -2.32 6.29
N ILE A 109 -13.49 -2.28 5.64
CA ILE A 109 -13.63 -1.96 4.21
C ILE A 109 -14.65 -0.83 4.15
N ARG A 110 -14.25 0.35 3.66
CA ARG A 110 -15.14 1.50 3.53
C ARG A 110 -15.14 2.07 2.12
N VAL A 111 -16.28 2.60 1.71
CA VAL A 111 -16.42 3.43 0.51
C VAL A 111 -16.31 4.89 0.94
N VAL A 112 -15.56 5.70 0.19
CA VAL A 112 -15.55 7.15 0.33
C VAL A 112 -16.77 7.70 -0.40
N ASP A 113 -17.70 8.31 0.33
CA ASP A 113 -18.96 8.85 -0.18
C ASP A 113 -18.82 10.20 -0.89
N VAL A 114 -17.65 10.84 -0.77
CA VAL A 114 -17.32 12.07 -1.48
C VAL A 114 -16.63 11.74 -2.82
N PRO A 115 -17.04 12.35 -3.94
CA PRO A 115 -16.35 12.20 -5.22
C PRO A 115 -14.85 12.46 -5.10
N ALA A 116 -14.03 11.50 -5.55
CA ALA A 116 -12.60 11.67 -5.57
C ALA A 116 -12.18 12.56 -6.75
N PRO A 117 -11.18 13.42 -6.58
CA PRO A 117 -10.64 14.19 -7.69
C PRO A 117 -9.92 13.25 -8.67
N ARG A 118 -9.88 13.64 -9.94
CA ARG A 118 -9.35 12.78 -11.02
C ARG A 118 -7.91 12.33 -10.77
N GLU A 119 -7.07 13.19 -10.22
CA GLU A 119 -5.68 12.84 -9.86
C GLU A 119 -5.57 11.76 -8.77
N ALA A 120 -6.61 11.58 -7.94
CA ALA A 120 -6.69 10.50 -6.96
C ALA A 120 -7.29 9.22 -7.56
N LEU A 121 -8.16 9.35 -8.57
CA LEU A 121 -8.75 8.22 -9.31
C LEU A 121 -7.78 7.60 -10.32
N ASP A 122 -6.94 8.43 -10.95
CA ASP A 122 -6.02 8.05 -12.02
C ASP A 122 -4.55 8.41 -11.66
N PRO A 123 -4.00 7.92 -10.52
CA PRO A 123 -2.64 8.25 -10.14
C PRO A 123 -1.60 7.75 -11.15
N ARG A 124 -0.43 8.40 -11.14
CA ARG A 124 0.73 7.93 -11.89
C ARG A 124 1.44 6.81 -11.12
N ALA A 125 2.14 5.92 -11.81
CA ALA A 125 2.91 4.85 -11.19
C ALA A 125 4.33 5.26 -10.78
N ASP A 126 4.97 4.39 -9.98
CA ASP A 126 6.41 4.39 -9.68
C ASP A 126 6.96 5.74 -9.16
N ARG A 127 8.05 6.22 -9.76
CA ARG A 127 8.70 7.49 -9.42
C ARG A 127 7.77 8.69 -9.59
N ALA A 128 6.79 8.59 -10.49
CA ALA A 128 5.81 9.66 -10.67
C ALA A 128 4.82 9.69 -9.50
N LEU A 129 4.46 8.54 -8.91
CA LEU A 129 3.68 8.48 -7.68
C LEU A 129 4.43 9.13 -6.50
N LEU A 130 5.72 8.84 -6.37
CA LEU A 130 6.56 9.48 -5.35
C LEU A 130 6.58 11.01 -5.54
N LEU A 131 6.73 11.47 -6.78
CA LEU A 131 6.64 12.90 -7.08
C LEU A 131 5.25 13.46 -6.75
N ASP A 132 4.18 12.73 -7.04
CA ASP A 132 2.82 13.13 -6.67
C ASP A 132 2.66 13.25 -5.14
N ASP A 133 3.26 12.36 -4.36
CA ASP A 133 3.27 12.46 -2.89
C ASP A 133 4.02 13.71 -2.39
N LEU A 134 5.21 13.96 -2.93
CA LEU A 134 5.99 15.17 -2.62
C LEU A 134 5.25 16.46 -3.04
N LEU A 135 4.52 16.41 -4.14
CA LEU A 135 3.65 17.50 -4.61
C LEU A 135 2.29 17.52 -3.92
N GLY A 136 2.02 16.60 -2.99
CA GLY A 136 0.82 16.55 -2.14
C GLY A 136 -0.46 16.20 -2.90
N ARG A 137 -0.34 15.59 -4.08
CA ARG A 137 -1.46 15.12 -4.90
C ARG A 137 -2.08 13.83 -4.33
N THR A 138 -1.36 13.15 -3.44
CA THR A 138 -1.84 12.02 -2.61
C THR A 138 -2.61 12.48 -1.37
N ALA A 139 -2.83 13.79 -1.18
CA ALA A 139 -3.48 14.31 0.02
C ALA A 139 -4.89 13.73 0.24
N PHE A 140 -5.60 13.41 -0.84
CA PHE A 140 -6.91 12.77 -0.77
C PHE A 140 -6.82 11.42 -0.03
N TYR A 141 -5.86 10.57 -0.40
CA TYR A 141 -5.64 9.28 0.25
C TYR A 141 -5.36 9.44 1.74
N THR A 142 -4.46 10.36 2.11
CA THR A 142 -4.08 10.55 3.51
C THR A 142 -5.22 11.07 4.39
N ARG A 143 -6.15 11.86 3.83
CA ARG A 143 -7.35 12.34 4.55
C ARG A 143 -8.33 11.20 4.83
N HIS A 144 -8.41 10.25 3.91
CA HIS A 144 -9.29 9.09 3.99
C HIS A 144 -8.57 7.84 4.48
N ALA A 145 -7.31 7.92 4.88
CA ALA A 145 -6.60 6.86 5.58
C ALA A 145 -6.85 7.03 7.10
N PRO A 146 -6.93 5.94 7.87
CA PRO A 146 -7.04 6.03 9.32
C PRO A 146 -5.86 6.82 9.88
N ASN A 147 -6.13 8.00 10.46
CA ASN A 147 -5.13 8.75 11.22
C ASN A 147 -4.74 7.96 12.46
N ARG A 148 -3.58 7.28 12.45
CA ARG A 148 -3.06 6.59 13.62
C ARG A 148 -1.61 6.92 13.86
N LEU A 149 -1.32 7.24 15.12
CA LEU A 149 0.01 7.55 15.66
C LEU A 149 0.78 6.30 16.09
N ASP A 150 0.22 5.11 15.84
CA ASP A 150 0.90 3.86 16.15
C ASP A 150 2.14 3.76 15.24
N LEU A 151 3.30 3.47 15.83
CA LEU A 151 4.56 3.31 15.07
C LEU A 151 4.76 1.84 14.64
N VAL A 152 4.25 0.89 15.43
CA VAL A 152 4.34 -0.55 15.17
C VAL A 152 2.93 -1.14 15.11
N GLY A 153 2.72 -2.01 14.14
CA GLY A 153 1.48 -2.71 13.88
C GLY A 153 0.45 -1.90 13.12
N THR A 154 0.73 -0.65 12.75
CA THR A 154 -0.21 0.25 12.06
C THR A 154 -0.81 -0.43 10.84
N PRO A 155 -2.14 -0.40 10.67
CA PRO A 155 -2.74 -1.04 9.50
C PRO A 155 -2.21 -0.45 8.20
N LEU A 156 -1.93 -1.31 7.23
CA LEU A 156 -1.69 -0.87 5.86
C LEU A 156 -3.03 -0.51 5.21
N THR A 157 -3.08 0.64 4.54
CA THR A 157 -4.29 1.06 3.82
C THR A 157 -4.20 0.67 2.36
N VAL A 158 -5.17 -0.10 1.87
CA VAL A 158 -5.35 -0.40 0.45
C VAL A 158 -6.34 0.62 -0.11
N VAL A 159 -5.89 1.43 -1.05
CA VAL A 159 -6.72 2.44 -1.72
C VAL A 159 -7.12 1.92 -3.09
N VAL A 160 -8.42 1.67 -3.29
CA VAL A 160 -8.94 1.23 -4.59
C VAL A 160 -9.20 2.44 -5.46
N VAL A 161 -8.46 2.53 -6.56
CA VAL A 161 -8.50 3.63 -7.53
C VAL A 161 -9.08 3.15 -8.86
N ARG A 162 -9.42 4.07 -9.78
CA ARG A 162 -10.04 3.70 -11.05
C ARG A 162 -9.00 3.09 -11.99
N ASP A 163 -7.93 3.82 -12.23
CA ASP A 163 -6.86 3.43 -13.15
C ASP A 163 -5.50 3.86 -12.58
N ILE A 164 -4.40 3.26 -13.03
CA ILE A 164 -3.04 3.66 -12.66
C ILE A 164 -2.25 3.83 -13.96
N ALA A 165 -1.82 5.06 -14.21
CA ALA A 165 -1.07 5.36 -15.43
C ALA A 165 0.28 4.64 -15.41
N GLY A 166 0.61 3.94 -16.50
CA GLY A 166 1.89 3.24 -16.66
C GLY A 166 1.78 1.74 -16.96
N ARG A 167 0.58 1.21 -17.26
CA ARG A 167 0.35 -0.23 -17.50
C ARG A 167 0.72 -1.10 -16.28
N THR A 168 0.50 -0.57 -15.09
CA THR A 168 0.56 -1.33 -13.84
C THR A 168 -0.84 -1.39 -13.25
N THR A 169 -1.11 -2.42 -12.47
CA THR A 169 -2.41 -2.61 -11.82
C THR A 169 -2.40 -2.24 -10.34
N GLY A 170 -1.21 -2.12 -9.75
CA GLY A 170 -1.00 -1.62 -8.40
C GLY A 170 0.26 -0.77 -8.31
N CYS A 171 0.40 -0.07 -7.19
CA CYS A 171 1.63 0.63 -6.84
C CYS A 171 1.74 0.84 -5.33
N SER A 172 2.99 0.86 -4.84
CA SER A 172 3.32 1.11 -3.45
C SER A 172 4.54 2.03 -3.38
N LEU A 173 4.54 2.93 -2.39
CA LEU A 173 5.71 3.75 -2.07
C LEU A 173 6.65 3.07 -1.03
N GLY A 174 6.43 1.78 -0.76
CA GLY A 174 7.24 0.98 0.16
C GLY A 174 7.30 1.59 1.56
N THR A 175 8.49 1.65 2.16
CA THR A 175 8.71 2.20 3.50
C THR A 175 8.21 3.63 3.71
N SER A 176 8.03 4.41 2.64
CA SER A 176 7.71 5.84 2.73
C SER A 176 6.21 6.15 2.88
N ALA A 177 5.34 5.14 2.73
CA ALA A 177 3.91 5.26 2.94
C ALA A 177 3.33 4.00 3.60
N ASP A 178 2.32 4.19 4.44
CA ASP A 178 1.58 3.08 5.07
C ASP A 178 0.33 2.71 4.24
N TRP A 179 0.40 2.91 2.92
CA TRP A 179 -0.68 2.64 1.99
C TRP A 179 -0.17 2.13 0.63
N VAL A 180 -1.04 1.42 -0.07
CA VAL A 180 -0.88 0.95 -1.45
C VAL A 180 -2.08 1.36 -2.28
N ILE A 181 -1.90 1.46 -3.60
CA ILE A 181 -3.00 1.67 -4.55
C ILE A 181 -3.20 0.43 -5.42
N THR A 182 -4.47 0.09 -5.67
CA THR A 182 -4.87 -1.03 -6.54
C THR A 182 -6.03 -0.58 -7.43
N GLN A 183 -6.01 -0.96 -8.72
CA GLN A 183 -7.13 -0.66 -9.62
C GLN A 183 -8.40 -1.45 -9.25
N ALA A 184 -9.57 -0.83 -9.45
CA ALA A 184 -10.85 -1.47 -9.20
C ALA A 184 -11.11 -2.70 -10.11
N ALA A 185 -10.65 -2.64 -11.36
CA ALA A 185 -10.82 -3.72 -12.35
C ALA A 185 -10.20 -5.05 -11.93
N LEU A 186 -9.23 -5.03 -11.01
CA LEU A 186 -8.62 -6.23 -10.42
C LEU A 186 -9.61 -7.09 -9.64
N PHE A 187 -10.70 -6.48 -9.17
CA PHE A 187 -11.70 -7.08 -8.29
C PHE A 187 -12.99 -7.45 -9.02
N ASP A 188 -13.06 -7.29 -10.34
CA ASP A 188 -14.23 -7.65 -11.13
C ASP A 188 -13.99 -8.95 -11.91
N PRO A 189 -14.55 -10.10 -11.49
CA PRO A 189 -14.44 -11.35 -12.22
C PRO A 189 -15.02 -11.30 -13.65
N GLY A 190 -15.88 -10.32 -13.95
CA GLY A 190 -16.39 -10.06 -15.29
C GLY A 190 -15.35 -9.45 -16.23
N ASP A 191 -14.34 -8.77 -15.70
CA ASP A 191 -13.22 -8.20 -16.46
C ASP A 191 -12.06 -9.19 -16.53
N VAL A 192 -12.24 -10.23 -17.35
CA VAL A 192 -11.32 -11.37 -17.48
C VAL A 192 -9.88 -11.02 -17.86
N HIS A 193 -9.63 -9.81 -18.38
CA HIS A 193 -8.31 -9.35 -18.80
C HIS A 193 -7.58 -8.56 -17.71
N ASN A 194 -8.30 -8.06 -16.71
CA ASN A 194 -7.73 -7.28 -15.61
C ASN A 194 -7.87 -7.99 -14.25
N TYR A 195 -8.82 -8.91 -14.10
CA TYR A 195 -9.07 -9.65 -12.85
C TYR A 195 -7.85 -10.45 -12.40
N ASP A 196 -7.29 -10.07 -11.26
CA ASP A 196 -6.12 -10.74 -10.67
C ASP A 196 -6.09 -10.58 -9.15
N GLU A 197 -6.52 -11.63 -8.46
CA GLU A 197 -6.52 -11.67 -6.99
C GLU A 197 -5.11 -11.52 -6.39
N THR A 198 -4.05 -11.89 -7.13
CA THR A 198 -2.67 -11.89 -6.62
C THR A 198 -2.10 -10.49 -6.44
N VAL A 199 -2.62 -9.50 -7.18
CA VAL A 199 -2.08 -8.14 -7.20
C VAL A 199 -2.14 -7.51 -5.82
N LEU A 200 -3.23 -7.71 -5.07
CA LEU A 200 -3.32 -7.17 -3.72
C LEU A 200 -2.21 -7.70 -2.81
N ALA A 201 -1.96 -9.02 -2.84
CA ALA A 201 -0.90 -9.64 -2.06
C ALA A 201 0.50 -9.14 -2.50
N HIS A 202 0.68 -8.90 -3.79
CA HIS A 202 1.91 -8.33 -4.36
C HIS A 202 2.17 -6.90 -3.85
N GLU A 203 1.17 -6.02 -3.90
CA GLU A 203 1.30 -4.65 -3.42
C GLU A 203 1.55 -4.57 -1.91
N LEU A 204 0.87 -5.42 -1.12
CA LEU A 204 1.17 -5.57 0.29
C LEU A 204 2.63 -6.04 0.50
N GLY A 205 3.14 -6.93 -0.34
CA GLY A 205 4.55 -7.32 -0.35
C GLY A 205 5.49 -6.11 -0.53
N HIS A 206 5.20 -5.21 -1.46
CA HIS A 206 5.97 -3.97 -1.64
C HIS A 206 5.90 -3.03 -0.45
N ALA A 207 4.71 -2.82 0.12
CA ALA A 207 4.55 -2.03 1.35
C ALA A 207 5.34 -2.62 2.54
N LEU A 208 5.57 -3.93 2.51
CA LEU A 208 6.38 -4.66 3.49
C LEU A 208 7.83 -4.86 3.04
N ASN A 209 8.31 -4.00 2.15
CA ASN A 209 9.70 -3.88 1.68
C ASN A 209 10.20 -5.03 0.79
N LEU A 210 9.32 -5.84 0.20
CA LEU A 210 9.77 -6.85 -0.74
C LEU A 210 10.05 -6.23 -2.11
N PRO A 211 11.24 -6.45 -2.70
CA PRO A 211 11.53 -6.06 -4.06
C PRO A 211 11.01 -7.09 -5.06
N HIS A 212 10.91 -6.70 -6.33
CA HIS A 212 10.59 -7.61 -7.42
C HIS A 212 11.56 -8.80 -7.53
N ARG A 213 11.05 -9.92 -8.04
CA ARG A 213 11.78 -11.14 -8.38
C ARG A 213 11.55 -11.51 -9.84
N ARG A 214 12.49 -12.22 -10.45
CA ARG A 214 12.41 -12.65 -11.86
C ARG A 214 11.68 -13.99 -12.06
N ASP A 215 11.47 -14.74 -10.98
CA ASP A 215 10.80 -16.04 -11.02
C ASP A 215 9.27 -15.85 -11.13
N PRO A 216 8.62 -16.32 -12.21
CA PRO A 216 7.16 -16.17 -12.39
C PRO A 216 6.34 -16.90 -11.34
N GLY A 217 6.90 -17.88 -10.63
CA GLY A 217 6.24 -18.55 -9.52
C GLY A 217 6.33 -17.80 -8.18
N ASN A 218 7.10 -16.70 -8.11
CA ASN A 218 7.24 -15.88 -6.91
C ASN A 218 6.15 -14.80 -6.84
N LEU A 219 5.63 -14.53 -5.64
CA LEU A 219 4.64 -13.47 -5.41
C LEU A 219 5.10 -12.12 -5.94
N MET A 220 6.40 -11.82 -5.82
CA MET A 220 6.97 -10.55 -6.24
C MET A 220 7.42 -10.54 -7.70
N PHE A 221 6.95 -11.46 -8.54
CA PHE A 221 7.14 -11.35 -9.99
C PHE A 221 6.43 -10.09 -10.51
N PRO A 222 7.08 -9.19 -11.28
CA PRO A 222 6.55 -7.86 -11.60
C PRO A 222 5.39 -7.88 -12.60
N ALA A 223 5.26 -8.93 -13.40
CA ALA A 223 4.24 -9.00 -14.45
C ALA A 223 3.13 -9.97 -14.05
N SER A 224 1.89 -9.57 -14.32
CA SER A 224 0.76 -10.49 -14.32
C SER A 224 -0.19 -10.06 -15.42
N SER A 225 -0.67 -11.03 -16.18
CA SER A 225 -1.48 -10.78 -17.38
C SER A 225 -2.56 -11.86 -17.48
N PRO A 226 -3.69 -11.66 -16.77
CA PRO A 226 -4.85 -12.53 -16.87
C PRO A 226 -5.41 -12.63 -18.30
N PRO A 227 -6.09 -13.74 -18.65
CA PRO A 227 -6.27 -14.92 -17.81
C PRO A 227 -5.09 -15.92 -17.87
N GLY A 228 -4.14 -15.76 -18.81
CA GLY A 228 -3.16 -16.80 -19.15
C GLY A 228 -1.85 -16.78 -18.35
N HIS A 229 -1.46 -15.62 -17.80
CA HIS A 229 -0.17 -15.43 -17.15
C HIS A 229 -0.31 -14.73 -15.80
N VAL A 230 -1.07 -15.35 -14.90
CA VAL A 230 -1.17 -14.91 -13.51
C VAL A 230 0.11 -15.28 -12.75
N ARG A 231 0.69 -14.33 -12.00
CA ARG A 231 1.90 -14.57 -11.20
C ARG A 231 1.67 -15.64 -10.13
N GLY A 232 2.73 -16.33 -9.72
CA GLY A 232 2.69 -17.29 -8.63
C GLY A 232 2.62 -16.63 -7.25
N THR A 233 2.59 -17.45 -6.20
CA THR A 233 2.37 -17.00 -4.82
C THR A 233 3.53 -17.36 -3.87
N ARG A 234 4.61 -17.96 -4.38
CA ARG A 234 5.72 -18.41 -3.51
C ARG A 234 6.52 -17.23 -2.96
N LEU A 235 7.04 -17.39 -1.75
CA LEU A 235 8.07 -16.50 -1.21
C LEU A 235 9.36 -17.29 -0.92
N GLU A 236 10.49 -16.62 -1.12
CA GLU A 236 11.78 -17.11 -0.64
C GLU A 236 11.89 -16.92 0.87
N ARG A 237 12.68 -17.76 1.54
CA ARG A 237 12.81 -17.73 3.01
C ARG A 237 13.22 -16.36 3.56
N TRP A 238 14.09 -15.65 2.87
CA TRP A 238 14.50 -14.30 3.28
C TRP A 238 13.39 -13.26 3.05
N GLN A 239 12.51 -13.43 2.04
CA GLN A 239 11.33 -12.57 1.88
C GLN A 239 10.39 -12.77 3.07
N ALA A 240 10.11 -14.02 3.46
CA ALA A 240 9.32 -14.32 4.65
C ALA A 240 9.92 -13.72 5.93
N ALA A 241 11.24 -13.79 6.10
CA ALA A 241 11.93 -13.17 7.23
C ALA A 241 11.80 -11.64 7.23
N LEU A 242 11.93 -10.98 6.08
CA LEU A 242 11.71 -9.53 5.96
C LEU A 242 10.28 -9.14 6.30
N LEU A 243 9.28 -9.91 5.83
CA LEU A 243 7.88 -9.66 6.18
C LEU A 243 7.67 -9.74 7.70
N GLN A 244 8.19 -10.78 8.36
CA GLN A 244 8.06 -10.94 9.81
C GLN A 244 8.75 -9.84 10.61
N ALA A 245 9.86 -9.29 10.09
CA ALA A 245 10.60 -8.20 10.69
C ALA A 245 9.95 -6.82 10.43
N ASN A 246 8.98 -6.70 9.51
CA ASN A 246 8.42 -5.41 9.16
C ASN A 246 7.57 -4.80 10.30
N ARG A 247 7.68 -3.48 10.50
CA ARG A 247 6.98 -2.72 11.54
C ARG A 247 5.47 -2.90 11.54
N HIS A 248 4.85 -3.21 10.41
CA HIS A 248 3.41 -3.41 10.30
C HIS A 248 2.95 -4.77 10.83
N VAL A 249 3.87 -5.73 11.03
CA VAL A 249 3.56 -7.09 11.47
C VAL A 249 3.74 -7.22 12.97
N VAL A 250 2.61 -7.34 13.67
CA VAL A 250 2.58 -7.53 15.13
C VAL A 250 2.86 -9.00 15.46
N PRO A 251 3.73 -9.30 16.43
CA PRO A 251 3.89 -10.67 16.94
C PRO A 251 2.56 -11.22 17.48
N ALA A 252 2.37 -12.53 17.38
CA ALA A 252 1.32 -13.18 18.14
C ALA A 252 1.58 -12.97 19.64
N ARG A 253 0.55 -12.54 20.37
CA ARG A 253 0.57 -12.47 21.83
C ARG A 253 0.08 -13.77 22.44
#